data_AF-A0AAV8CDW9-F1
#
_entry.id   AF-A0AAV8CDW9-F1
#
_cell.length_a   1.000
_cell.length_b   1.000
_cell.length_c   1.000
_cell.angle_alpha   90.00
_cell.angle_beta   90.00
_cell.angle_gamma   90.00
#
_symmetry.space_group_name_H-M   'P 1'
#
loop_
_entity.id
_entity.type
_entity.pdbx_description
1 polymer ?
#
loop_
_entity_poly.entity_id
_entity_poly.type
_entity_poly.pdbx_seq_one_letter_code
_entity_poly.pdbx_strand_id
1 'polypeptide(L)'
;MTPVKKKQPSAHDVFVGNWKPTKNDTEEYMLPGFGATMNIMYGDLICGNGYIESMNNTISFYQHYLDLMGVGREHSGDNLDCAKQKAFNPSAPEYDA
;
A
#
# COMPACT_ATOMS: atom_id res chain seq x y z
N MET A 1 12.56 1.61 -5.84
CA MET A 1 12.82 1.22 -7.25
C MET A 1 12.99 -0.28 -7.43
N THR A 2 13.63 -0.97 -6.49
CA THR A 2 13.89 -2.41 -6.62
C THR A 2 12.69 -3.23 -6.10
N PRO A 3 12.15 -4.18 -6.89
CA PRO A 3 11.17 -5.14 -6.39
C PRO A 3 11.74 -6.06 -5.31
N VAL A 4 10.90 -6.42 -4.33
CA VAL A 4 11.27 -7.41 -3.29
C VAL A 4 11.36 -8.82 -3.88
N LYS A 5 10.45 -9.17 -4.79
CA LYS A 5 10.39 -10.47 -5.49
C LYS A 5 10.34 -10.25 -7.00
N LYS A 6 10.86 -11.20 -7.78
CA LYS A 6 10.99 -11.12 -9.26
C LYS A 6 9.67 -10.86 -10.02
N LYS A 7 8.51 -11.20 -9.42
CA LYS A 7 7.18 -11.03 -10.03
C LYS A 7 6.30 -9.99 -9.31
N GLN A 8 6.82 -9.32 -8.28
CA GLN A 8 6.13 -8.25 -7.57
C GLN A 8 6.54 -6.91 -8.18
N PRO A 9 5.66 -5.89 -8.26
CA PRO A 9 6.11 -4.54 -8.60
C PRO A 9 7.02 -3.96 -7.51
N SER A 10 7.82 -2.95 -7.85
CA SER A 10 8.47 -2.12 -6.82
C SER A 10 7.46 -1.10 -6.26
N ALA A 11 7.70 -0.61 -5.04
CA ALA A 11 6.87 0.46 -4.47
C ALA A 11 6.81 1.70 -5.37
N HIS A 12 7.91 2.02 -6.06
CA HIS A 12 7.92 3.12 -7.02
C HIS A 12 7.04 2.83 -8.23
N ASP A 13 7.11 1.63 -8.81
CA ASP A 13 6.29 1.28 -9.99
C ASP A 13 4.79 1.38 -9.70
N VAL A 14 4.39 1.05 -8.47
CA VAL A 14 3.02 1.27 -8.00
C VAL A 14 2.74 2.76 -7.84
N PHE A 15 3.60 3.49 -7.13
CA PHE A 15 3.38 4.91 -6.81
C PHE A 15 3.25 5.79 -8.06
N VAL A 16 4.02 5.52 -9.11
CA VAL A 16 3.97 6.28 -10.38
C VAL A 16 2.96 5.73 -11.40
N GLY A 17 2.21 4.67 -11.05
CA GLY A 17 1.15 4.12 -11.89
C GLY A 17 1.59 3.18 -13.02
N ASN A 18 2.82 2.67 -13.01
CA ASN A 18 3.31 1.70 -14.01
C ASN A 18 2.81 0.29 -13.76
N TRP A 19 2.52 -0.06 -12.50
CA TRP A 19 1.99 -1.37 -12.15
C TRP A 19 0.51 -1.49 -12.49
N LYS A 20 0.17 -2.56 -13.23
CA LYS A 20 -1.20 -2.97 -13.48
C LYS A 20 -1.54 -4.20 -12.61
N PRO A 21 -2.56 -4.12 -11.74
CA PRO A 21 -2.98 -5.26 -10.93
C PRO A 21 -3.41 -6.44 -11.82
N THR A 22 -3.05 -7.64 -11.38
CA THR A 22 -3.58 -8.89 -11.92
C THR A 22 -4.97 -9.16 -11.35
N LYS A 23 -5.66 -10.18 -11.89
CA LYS A 23 -6.96 -10.62 -11.37
C LYS A 23 -6.87 -11.01 -9.89
N ASN A 24 -5.81 -11.75 -9.51
CA ASN A 24 -5.59 -12.15 -8.12
C ASN A 24 -5.36 -10.93 -7.21
N ASP A 25 -4.64 -9.91 -7.70
CA ASP A 25 -4.43 -8.68 -6.93
C ASP A 25 -5.76 -7.98 -6.65
N THR A 26 -6.62 -7.85 -7.66
CA THR A 26 -7.94 -7.22 -7.49
C THR A 26 -8.88 -8.02 -6.60
N GLU A 27 -8.82 -9.36 -6.64
CA GLU A 27 -9.61 -10.23 -5.74
C GLU A 27 -9.17 -10.10 -4.27
N GLU A 28 -7.90 -9.74 -4.05
CA GLU A 28 -7.31 -9.49 -2.73
C GLU A 28 -7.30 -7.99 -2.36
N TYR A 29 -8.16 -7.21 -3.01
CA TYR A 29 -8.38 -5.76 -2.82
C TYR A 29 -7.16 -4.87 -3.12
N MET A 30 -6.10 -5.39 -3.73
CA MET A 30 -4.91 -4.63 -4.09
C MET A 30 -5.17 -3.83 -5.38
N LEU A 31 -5.59 -2.57 -5.20
CA LEU A 31 -5.90 -1.63 -6.27
C LEU A 31 -4.78 -0.57 -6.42
N PRO A 32 -4.64 0.07 -7.60
CA PRO A 32 -3.64 1.12 -7.80
C PRO A 32 -3.89 2.30 -6.86
N GLY A 33 -2.86 2.74 -6.16
CA GLY A 33 -2.94 3.84 -5.20
C GLY A 33 -1.87 3.78 -4.11
N PHE A 34 -1.92 4.72 -3.19
CA PHE A 34 -0.97 4.79 -2.08
C PHE A 34 -1.08 3.59 -1.13
N GLY A 35 -2.27 3.03 -0.96
CA GLY A 35 -2.51 1.81 -0.18
C GLY A 35 -1.66 0.62 -0.67
N ALA A 36 -1.62 0.38 -1.98
CA ALA A 36 -0.77 -0.67 -2.54
C ALA A 36 0.73 -0.35 -2.41
N THR A 37 1.10 0.93 -2.45
CA THR A 37 2.48 1.38 -2.20
C THR A 37 2.89 1.07 -0.76
N MET A 38 2.03 1.38 0.22
CA MET A 38 2.21 1.03 1.63
C MET A 38 2.29 -0.49 1.83
N ASN A 39 1.43 -1.25 1.15
CA ASN A 39 1.41 -2.71 1.24
C ASN A 39 2.73 -3.35 0.80
N ILE A 40 3.38 -2.82 -0.26
CA ILE A 40 4.69 -3.31 -0.68
C ILE A 40 5.78 -3.04 0.36
N MET A 41 5.71 -1.90 1.06
CA MET A 41 6.75 -1.46 2.01
C MET A 41 6.55 -2.03 3.42
N TYR A 42 5.32 -2.10 3.90
CA TYR A 42 4.95 -2.34 5.30
C TYR A 42 3.75 -3.28 5.46
N GLY A 43 3.39 -4.03 4.41
CA GLY A 43 2.11 -4.72 4.33
C GLY A 43 1.85 -5.74 5.43
N ASP A 44 2.89 -6.41 5.94
CA ASP A 44 2.82 -7.33 7.07
C ASP A 44 2.45 -6.65 8.39
N LEU A 45 2.80 -5.36 8.55
CA LEU A 45 2.54 -4.58 9.75
C LEU A 45 1.23 -3.80 9.68
N ILE A 46 0.89 -3.23 8.52
CA ILE A 46 -0.18 -2.22 8.44
C ILE A 46 -1.36 -2.54 7.54
N CYS A 47 -1.28 -3.60 6.71
CA CYS A 47 -2.34 -3.92 5.75
C CYS A 47 -3.12 -5.18 6.15
N GLY A 48 -4.40 -5.22 5.79
CA GLY A 48 -5.30 -6.34 6.12
C GLY A 48 -5.77 -6.40 7.58
N ASN A 49 -5.39 -5.42 8.40
CA ASN A 49 -5.72 -5.33 9.83
C ASN A 49 -6.86 -4.35 10.13
N GLY A 50 -7.58 -3.87 9.11
CA GLY A 50 -8.57 -2.81 9.26
C GLY A 50 -7.95 -1.42 9.36
N TYR A 51 -8.73 -0.44 9.87
CA TYR A 51 -8.31 0.95 9.99
C TYR A 51 -7.50 1.20 11.27
N ILE A 52 -6.25 0.74 11.29
CA ILE A 52 -5.36 0.91 12.44
C ILE A 52 -4.64 2.26 12.43
N GLU A 53 -4.21 2.71 13.60
CA GLU A 53 -3.55 4.01 13.78
C GLU A 53 -2.26 4.15 12.96
N SER A 54 -1.42 3.12 12.89
CA SER A 54 -0.16 3.16 12.14
C SER A 54 -0.37 3.42 10.65
N MET A 55 -1.36 2.78 10.03
CA MET A 55 -1.75 3.05 8.64
C MET A 55 -2.23 4.49 8.46
N ASN A 56 -3.14 4.95 9.32
CA ASN A 56 -3.68 6.31 9.26
C ASN A 56 -2.59 7.38 9.45
N ASN A 57 -1.59 7.10 10.29
CA ASN A 57 -0.43 7.95 10.47
C ASN A 57 0.44 8.02 9.20
N THR A 58 0.69 6.89 8.53
CA THR A 58 1.41 6.90 7.24
C THR A 58 0.65 7.71 6.18
N ILE A 59 -0.67 7.57 6.11
CA ILE A 59 -1.52 8.35 5.20
C ILE A 59 -1.45 9.85 5.53
N SER A 60 -1.51 10.22 6.80
CA SER A 60 -1.48 11.62 7.21
C SER A 60 -0.14 12.30 6.89
N PHE A 61 0.99 11.59 7.02
CA PHE A 61 2.28 12.08 6.54
C PHE A 61 2.30 12.31 5.05
N TYR A 62 1.80 11.35 4.25
CA TYR A 62 1.74 11.51 2.80
C TYR A 62 0.93 12.75 2.40
N GLN A 63 -0.27 12.92 2.95
CA GLN A 63 -1.11 14.09 2.69
C GLN A 63 -0.45 15.40 3.17
N HIS A 64 0.19 15.39 4.33
CA HIS A 64 0.92 16.55 4.83
C HIS A 64 2.05 16.97 3.89
N TYR A 65 2.82 16.02 3.34
CA TYR A 65 3.87 16.34 2.39
C TYR A 65 3.34 16.85 1.05
N LEU A 66 2.17 16.39 0.60
CA LEU A 66 1.51 16.96 -0.58
C LEU A 66 1.16 18.45 -0.36
N ASP A 67 0.66 18.81 0.81
CA ASP A 67 0.38 20.21 1.15
C ASP A 67 1.67 21.04 1.18
N LEU A 68 2.73 20.53 1.82
CA LEU A 68 4.02 21.22 1.90
C LEU A 68 4.68 21.45 0.53
N MET A 69 4.47 20.54 -0.42
CA MET A 69 4.96 20.68 -1.79
C MET A 69 4.08 21.57 -2.67
N GLY A 70 2.98 22.09 -2.15
CA GLY A 70 2.01 22.89 -2.91
C GLY A 70 1.19 22.07 -3.92
N VAL A 71 1.19 20.74 -3.79
CA VAL A 71 0.36 19.85 -4.61
C VAL A 71 -1.06 19.79 -4.05
N GLY A 72 -1.21 19.75 -2.73
CA GLY A 72 -2.50 19.65 -2.03
C GLY A 72 -2.92 18.21 -1.74
N ARG A 73 -3.37 17.95 -0.51
CA ARG A 73 -3.79 16.61 -0.06
C ARG A 73 -4.97 16.01 -0.83
N GLU A 74 -5.79 16.84 -1.45
CA GLU A 74 -6.89 16.42 -2.34
C GLU A 74 -6.39 15.64 -3.56
N HIS A 75 -5.09 15.78 -3.89
CA HIS A 75 -4.42 15.03 -4.94
C HIS A 75 -3.76 13.73 -4.44
N SER A 76 -4.10 13.25 -3.25
CA SER A 76 -3.60 11.96 -2.74
C SER A 76 -4.11 10.72 -3.51
N GLY A 77 -5.06 10.93 -4.43
CA GLY A 77 -5.64 9.89 -5.26
C GLY A 77 -6.57 8.93 -4.50
N ASP A 78 -7.14 7.99 -5.24
CA ASP A 78 -7.99 6.92 -4.72
C ASP A 78 -7.17 5.79 -4.09
N ASN A 79 -7.84 4.87 -3.38
CA ASN A 79 -7.21 3.70 -2.74
C ASN A 79 -6.03 4.07 -1.83
N LEU A 80 -6.24 5.11 -1.01
CA LEU A 80 -5.26 5.69 -0.11
C LEU A 80 -4.88 4.74 1.03
N ASP A 81 -5.83 3.90 1.46
CA ASP A 81 -5.65 2.94 2.56
C ASP A 81 -5.39 1.50 2.08
N CYS A 82 -4.90 0.67 2.99
CA CYS A 82 -4.72 -0.76 2.77
C CYS A 82 -5.45 -1.63 3.80
N ALA A 83 -6.52 -1.12 4.41
CA ALA A 83 -7.21 -1.76 5.52
C ALA A 83 -7.73 -3.16 5.18
N LYS A 84 -8.17 -3.35 3.93
CA LYS A 84 -8.73 -4.61 3.41
C LYS A 84 -7.78 -5.34 2.46
N GLN A 85 -6.63 -4.75 2.14
CA GLN A 85 -5.69 -5.35 1.21
C GLN A 85 -4.93 -6.46 1.89
N LYS A 86 -4.87 -7.63 1.26
CA LYS A 86 -3.97 -8.69 1.74
C LYS A 86 -2.52 -8.25 1.57
N ALA A 87 -1.67 -8.57 2.55
CA ALA A 87 -0.25 -8.27 2.47
C ALA A 87 0.41 -8.96 1.26
N PHE A 88 1.24 -8.24 0.50
CA PHE A 88 2.05 -8.83 -0.57
C PHE A 88 3.05 -9.87 -0.05
N ASN A 89 3.59 -9.61 1.13
CA ASN A 89 4.63 -10.40 1.79
C ASN A 89 4.25 -10.63 3.26
N PRO A 90 3.22 -11.44 3.55
CA PRO A 90 2.87 -11.73 4.93
C PRO A 90 4.03 -12.49 5.57
N SER A 91 4.44 -12.03 6.76
CA SER A 91 5.16 -12.87 7.71
C SER A 91 4.37 -14.17 7.87
N ALA A 92 5.02 -15.32 7.82
CA ALA A 92 4.34 -16.61 7.91
C ALA A 92 3.36 -16.59 9.09
N PRO A 93 2.15 -17.16 8.95
CA PRO A 93 1.25 -17.24 10.09
C PRO A 93 1.97 -18.00 11.21
N GLU A 94 1.92 -17.46 12.42
CA GLU A 94 2.14 -18.21 13.64
C GLU A 94 1.05 -19.30 13.66
N TYR A 95 1.35 -20.44 13.02
CA TYR A 95 0.51 -21.62 13.08
C TYR A 95 0.58 -22.13 14.51
N ASP A 96 -0.54 -22.04 15.23
CA ASP A 96 -0.99 -22.95 16.27
C ASP A 96 0.12 -23.58 17.14
N ALA A 97 0.33 -23.03 18.34
CA ALA A 97 0.91 -23.74 19.47
C ALA A 97 -0.21 -24.22 20.42
#